data_AF-A0AAP2GTV5-F1
#
_entry.id   AF-A0AAP2GTV5-F1
#
_cell.length_a   1.000
_cell.length_b   1.000
_cell.length_c   1.000
_cell.angle_alpha   90.00
_cell.angle_beta   90.00
_cell.angle_gamma   90.00
#
_symmetry.space_group_name_H-M   'P 1'
#
loop_
_entity.id
_entity.type
_entity.pdbx_description
1 polymer ?
#
loop_
_entity_poly.entity_id
_entity_poly.type
_entity_poly.pdbx_seq_one_letter_code
_entity_poly.pdbx_strand_id
1 'polypeptide(L)'
;DATRATGVMFNYLVNNRYGEGTPLPVKLKGLDPAARYTVREINLLPGTTSPVNHDVVYTGDFLTKVGINPQLTTERTSVVLQFSKVTP
;
A
#
# COMPACT_ATOMS: atom_id res chain seq x y z
N ASP A 1 -9.83 15.94 -11.02
CA ASP A 1 -10.27 14.70 -11.68
C ASP A 1 -10.61 13.67 -10.62
N ALA A 2 -11.87 13.20 -10.58
CA ALA A 2 -12.37 12.25 -9.59
C ALA A 2 -11.94 10.80 -9.90
N THR A 3 -11.46 10.53 -11.12
CA THR A 3 -11.09 9.19 -11.59
C THR A 3 -9.84 8.60 -10.93
N ARG A 4 -9.08 9.41 -10.16
CA ARG A 4 -7.85 9.01 -9.45
C ARG A 4 -7.94 9.24 -7.93
N ALA A 5 -9.17 9.25 -7.41
CA ALA A 5 -9.43 9.48 -5.99
C ALA A 5 -9.08 8.27 -5.12
N THR A 6 -9.29 7.05 -5.61
CA THR A 6 -9.03 5.82 -4.84
C THR A 6 -8.35 4.78 -5.73
N GLY A 7 -7.48 3.96 -5.13
CA GLY A 7 -6.89 2.80 -5.75
C GLY A 7 -6.73 1.65 -4.75
N VAL A 8 -6.72 0.41 -5.23
CA VAL A 8 -6.52 -0.79 -4.41
C VAL A 8 -5.40 -1.63 -5.00
N MET A 9 -4.48 -2.06 -4.14
CA MET A 9 -3.38 -2.96 -4.48
C MET A 9 -3.55 -4.27 -3.72
N PHE A 10 -3.49 -5.38 -4.45
CA PHE A 10 -3.53 -6.74 -3.91
C PHE A 10 -2.13 -7.33 -3.96
N ASN A 11 -1.59 -7.72 -2.82
CA ASN A 11 -0.25 -8.30 -2.70
C ASN A 11 -0.35 -9.71 -2.13
N TYR A 12 0.41 -10.64 -2.72
CA TYR A 12 0.44 -12.03 -2.32
C TYR A 12 1.88 -12.53 -2.31
N LEU A 13 2.30 -13.14 -1.20
CA LEU A 13 3.57 -13.84 -1.11
C LEU A 13 3.41 -15.25 -1.69
N VAL A 14 3.90 -15.48 -2.90
CA VAL A 14 3.74 -16.75 -3.65
C VAL A 14 4.95 -17.69 -3.55
N ASN A 15 6.10 -17.21 -3.07
CA ASN A 15 7.33 -17.99 -2.96
C ASN A 15 7.85 -17.91 -1.51
N ASN A 16 8.09 -19.07 -0.89
CA ASN A 16 8.62 -19.20 0.48
C ASN A 16 10.08 -19.67 0.51
N ARG A 17 10.81 -19.58 -0.61
CA ARG A 17 12.26 -19.85 -0.60
C ARG A 17 12.97 -18.75 0.20
N TYR A 18 13.55 -19.15 1.33
CA TYR A 18 14.42 -18.36 2.21
C TYR A 18 13.78 -17.28 3.11
N GLY A 19 12.49 -17.40 3.47
CA GLY A 19 11.89 -16.53 4.49
C GLY A 19 11.91 -15.04 4.14
N GLU A 20 12.18 -14.69 2.89
CA GLU A 20 12.19 -13.31 2.45
C GLU A 20 10.74 -12.85 2.28
N GLY A 21 10.36 -11.84 3.06
CA GLY A 21 9.12 -11.08 2.86
C GLY A 21 9.19 -10.24 1.59
N THR A 22 8.47 -9.12 1.52
CA THR A 22 8.69 -8.16 0.42
C THR A 22 9.95 -7.34 0.67
N PRO A 23 11.04 -7.49 -0.12
CA PRO A 23 12.28 -6.76 0.14
C PRO A 23 12.24 -5.31 -0.35
N LEU A 24 11.38 -4.99 -1.34
CA LEU A 24 11.39 -3.71 -2.04
C LEU A 24 10.01 -3.05 -2.09
N PRO A 25 9.93 -1.71 -2.03
CA PRO A 25 8.67 -1.00 -2.24
C PRO A 25 8.08 -1.27 -3.63
N VAL A 26 6.74 -1.34 -3.70
CA VAL A 26 6.00 -1.49 -4.95
C VAL A 26 5.56 -0.11 -5.43
N LYS A 27 5.95 0.22 -6.66
CA LYS A 27 5.62 1.49 -7.31
C LYS A 27 4.22 1.45 -7.90
N LEU A 28 3.45 2.50 -7.66
CA LEU A 28 2.09 2.63 -8.18
C LEU A 28 2.09 3.27 -9.55
N LYS A 29 1.04 3.00 -10.33
CA LYS A 29 0.76 3.67 -11.60
C LYS A 29 -0.67 4.23 -11.56
N GLY A 30 -0.92 5.27 -12.34
CA GLY A 30 -2.26 5.84 -12.49
C GLY A 30 -2.72 6.79 -11.37
N LEU A 31 -1.88 7.07 -10.36
CA LEU A 31 -2.15 8.13 -9.40
C LEU A 31 -1.92 9.52 -10.01
N ASP A 32 -2.51 10.54 -9.39
CA ASP A 32 -2.22 11.95 -9.67
C ASP A 32 -0.95 12.37 -8.91
N PRO A 33 0.19 12.66 -9.60
CA PRO A 33 1.45 12.97 -8.91
C PRO A 33 1.39 14.20 -8.01
N ALA A 34 0.52 15.16 -8.32
CA ALA A 34 0.36 16.40 -7.56
C ALA A 34 -0.60 16.25 -6.36
N ALA A 35 -1.30 15.12 -6.25
CA ALA A 35 -2.21 14.85 -5.15
C ALA A 35 -1.50 14.25 -3.93
N ARG A 36 -2.21 14.26 -2.79
CA ARG A 36 -1.81 13.61 -1.55
C ARG A 36 -2.74 12.43 -1.27
N TYR A 37 -2.19 11.36 -0.71
CA TYR A 37 -2.90 10.10 -0.46
C TYR A 37 -2.57 9.56 0.93
N THR A 38 -3.58 9.02 1.61
CA THR A 38 -3.40 8.11 2.75
C THR A 38 -3.39 6.66 2.26
N VAL A 39 -2.75 5.78 3.03
CA VAL A 39 -2.66 4.35 2.72
C VAL A 39 -3.18 3.55 3.90
N ARG A 40 -4.10 2.63 3.64
CA ARG A 40 -4.69 1.78 4.69
C ARG A 40 -4.73 0.33 4.23
N GLU A 41 -4.39 -0.59 5.13
CA GLU A 41 -4.70 -2.01 4.92
C GLU A 41 -6.17 -2.29 5.22
N ILE A 42 -6.84 -3.01 4.31
CA ILE A 42 -8.30 -3.23 4.37
C ILE A 42 -8.71 -4.70 4.57
N ASN A 43 -7.77 -5.64 4.56
CA ASN A 43 -8.04 -7.09 4.73
C ASN A 43 -7.67 -7.63 6.12
N LEU A 44 -7.58 -6.76 7.14
CA LEU A 44 -7.26 -7.16 8.51
C LEU A 44 -8.41 -7.91 9.19
N LEU A 45 -8.06 -8.89 10.02
CA LEU A 45 -8.99 -9.51 10.95
C LEU A 45 -9.28 -8.57 12.14
N PRO A 46 -10.46 -8.69 12.79
CA PRO A 46 -10.78 -7.92 13.99
C PRO A 46 -9.70 -8.05 15.07
N GLY A 47 -9.33 -6.92 15.68
CA GLY A 47 -8.30 -6.88 16.74
C GLY A 47 -6.85 -6.93 16.23
N THR A 48 -6.63 -6.98 14.92
CA THR A 48 -5.27 -6.96 14.33
C THR A 48 -4.85 -5.53 13.97
N THR A 49 -3.58 -5.20 14.19
CA THR A 49 -2.98 -3.91 13.82
C THR A 49 -2.11 -4.06 12.59
N SER A 50 -2.31 -3.18 11.61
CA SER A 50 -1.45 -3.09 10.42
C SER A 50 -0.08 -2.51 10.76
N PRO A 51 1.03 -3.06 10.24
CA PRO A 51 2.34 -2.42 10.30
C PRO A 51 2.45 -1.20 9.35
N VAL A 52 1.57 -1.10 8.35
CA VAL A 52 1.44 0.09 7.50
C VAL A 52 0.73 1.18 8.28
N ASN A 53 1.40 2.32 8.48
CA ASN A 53 0.88 3.46 9.21
C ASN A 53 -0.14 4.24 8.36
N HIS A 54 -1.40 4.27 8.81
CA HIS A 54 -2.50 4.92 8.10
C HIS A 54 -2.57 6.44 8.30
N ASP A 55 -1.86 6.98 9.29
CA ASP A 55 -1.81 8.42 9.58
C ASP A 55 -0.81 9.15 8.66
N VAL A 56 0.03 8.42 7.92
CA VAL A 56 1.02 9.01 7.02
C VAL A 56 0.37 9.40 5.69
N VAL A 57 0.62 10.64 5.29
CA VAL A 57 0.18 11.19 4.01
C VAL A 57 1.35 11.23 3.02
N TYR A 58 1.21 10.54 1.90
CA TYR A 58 2.19 10.46 0.83
C TYR A 58 1.78 11.34 -0.36
N THR A 59 2.75 11.86 -1.11
CA THR A 59 2.46 12.46 -2.41
C THR A 59 2.27 11.37 -3.47
N GLY A 60 1.45 11.64 -4.48
CA GLY A 60 1.31 10.74 -5.63
C GLY A 60 2.65 10.54 -6.35
N ASP A 61 3.49 11.58 -6.42
CA ASP A 61 4.84 11.49 -6.99
C ASP A 61 5.73 10.49 -6.24
N PHE A 62 5.70 10.51 -4.90
CA PHE A 62 6.42 9.54 -4.08
C PHE A 62 5.93 8.12 -4.33
N LEU A 63 4.62 7.90 -4.32
CA LEU A 63 4.03 6.58 -4.52
C LEU A 63 4.29 6.00 -5.91
N THR A 64 4.46 6.85 -6.92
CA THR A 64 4.73 6.42 -8.31
C THR A 64 6.22 6.22 -8.60
N LYS A 65 7.12 7.01 -7.99
CA LYS A 65 8.57 6.92 -8.23
C LYS A 65 9.30 6.02 -7.25
N VAL A 66 8.95 6.09 -5.96
CA VAL A 66 9.56 5.34 -4.86
C VAL A 66 8.73 4.11 -4.53
N GLY A 67 7.42 4.29 -4.34
CA GLY A 67 6.51 3.20 -3.98
C GLY A 67 6.37 2.98 -2.47
N ILE A 68 5.59 1.96 -2.10
CA ILE A 68 5.39 1.56 -0.70
C ILE A 68 5.60 0.06 -0.53
N ASN A 69 6.21 -0.35 0.57
CA ASN A 69 6.36 -1.77 0.88
C ASN A 69 5.09 -2.28 1.61
N PRO A 70 4.39 -3.30 1.08
CA PRO A 70 3.20 -3.87 1.70
C PRO A 70 3.48 -4.65 3.00
N GLN A 71 4.75 -4.84 3.38
CA GLN A 71 5.17 -5.56 4.59
C GLN A 71 4.64 -7.01 4.60
N LEU A 72 4.68 -7.71 3.45
CA LEU A 72 4.37 -9.14 3.41
C LEU A 72 5.45 -9.91 4.17
N THR A 73 5.03 -10.92 4.93
CA THR A 73 5.87 -11.91 5.61
C THR A 73 5.27 -13.29 5.45
N THR A 74 5.94 -14.33 5.93
CA THR A 74 5.40 -15.70 5.99
C THR A 74 4.17 -15.82 6.90
N GLU A 75 3.99 -14.92 7.85
CA GLU A 75 2.85 -14.84 8.77
C GLU A 75 1.73 -13.93 8.24
N ARG A 76 2.03 -13.05 7.28
CA ARG A 76 1.09 -12.14 6.61
C ARG A 76 1.32 -12.21 5.11
N THR A 77 0.84 -13.30 4.50
CA THR A 77 1.07 -13.65 3.10
C THR A 77 0.13 -12.94 2.12
N SER A 78 -0.90 -12.24 2.61
CA SER A 78 -1.83 -11.45 1.81
C SER A 78 -2.07 -10.08 2.42
N VAL A 79 -1.91 -9.04 1.60
CA VAL A 79 -2.03 -7.64 2.01
C VAL A 79 -2.76 -6.86 0.94
N VAL A 80 -3.87 -6.24 1.33
CA VAL A 80 -4.66 -5.38 0.46
C VAL A 80 -4.55 -3.95 0.97
N LEU A 81 -3.88 -3.10 0.19
CA LEU A 81 -3.71 -1.68 0.50
C LEU A 81 -4.68 -0.85 -0.33
N GLN A 82 -5.44 0.01 0.34
CA GLN A 82 -6.22 1.05 -0.27
C GLN A 82 -5.47 2.38 -0.19
N PHE A 83 -5.45 3.11 -1.29
CA PHE A 83 -4.95 4.47 -1.40
C PHE A 83 -6.14 5.39 -1.58
N SER A 84 -6.25 6.44 -0.77
CA SER A 84 -7.35 7.40 -0.85
C SER A 84 -6.81 8.82 -0.89
N LYS A 85 -7.23 9.61 -1.88
CA LYS A 85 -6.83 11.00 -2.05
C LYS A 85 -7.33 11.78 -0.84
N VAL A 86 -6.42 12.51 -0.21
CA VAL A 86 -6.78 13.44 0.86
C VAL A 86 -7.44 14.64 0.20
N THR A 87 -8.71 14.83 0.51
CA THR A 87 -9.45 16.02 0.09
C THR A 87 -9.28 17.06 1.20
N PRO A 88 -9.04 18.35 0.88
CA PRO A 88 -9.05 19.42 1.88
C PRO A 88 -10.40 19.50 2.61
#